data_AF-A0A7L6A921-F1
#
_entry.id   AF-A0A7L6A921-F1
#
_cell.length_a   1.000
_cell.length_b   1.000
_cell.length_c   1.000
_cell.angle_alpha   90.00
_cell.angle_beta   90.00
_cell.angle_gamma   90.00
#
_symmetry.space_group_name_H-M   'P 1'
#
loop_
_entity.id
_entity.type
_entity.pdbx_description
1 polymer ?
#
loop_
_entity_poly.entity_id
_entity_poly.type
_entity_poly.pdbx_seq_one_letter_code
_entity_poly.pdbx_strand_id
1 'polypeptide(L)'
;MGPRGPRDCTQAPNPEACKAHQQARDQARAACGDKFGPERKQCMNEQMQNFDCAKAGNPAQCEARKKVYQECKGQAGPAFRQCVQQKMPPAECSAAADPKRCEQVQKARAACKDKPGSEYMACLAAQFNGK
;
A
#
# COMPACT_ATOMS: atom_id res chain seq x y z
N MET A 1 15.13 8.67 14.50
CA MET A 1 14.68 8.72 13.08
C MET A 1 13.73 9.89 12.93
N GLY A 2 14.15 10.97 12.27
CA GLY A 2 13.34 12.19 12.11
C GLY A 2 12.18 12.03 11.13
N PRO A 3 11.20 12.95 11.13
CA PRO A 3 10.12 12.95 10.16
C PRO A 3 10.73 13.10 8.75
N ARG A 4 10.56 12.08 7.91
CA ARG A 4 10.99 12.12 6.51
C ARG A 4 10.29 13.30 5.84
N GLY A 5 11.06 14.24 5.31
CA GLY A 5 10.56 15.38 4.54
C GLY A 5 9.75 14.93 3.31
N PRO A 6 9.02 15.85 2.66
CA PRO A 6 8.30 15.56 1.42
C PRO A 6 9.25 14.87 0.44
N ARG A 7 8.82 13.76 -0.16
CA ARG A 7 9.63 13.07 -1.19
C ARG A 7 9.71 13.98 -2.41
N ASP A 8 10.92 14.19 -2.92
CA ASP A 8 11.14 14.78 -4.23
C ASP A 8 10.52 13.87 -5.30
N CYS A 9 9.36 14.26 -5.83
CA CYS A 9 8.64 13.49 -6.84
C CYS A 9 9.40 13.39 -8.17
N THR A 10 10.42 14.23 -8.38
CA THR A 10 11.34 14.19 -9.52
C THR A 10 12.25 12.96 -9.50
N GLN A 11 12.49 12.37 -8.32
CA GLN A 11 13.31 11.16 -8.16
C GLN A 11 12.46 9.88 -8.10
N ALA A 12 11.14 10.00 -8.21
CA ALA A 12 10.25 8.85 -8.16
C ALA A 12 10.22 8.11 -9.51
N PRO A 13 10.11 6.77 -9.52
CA PRO A 13 9.91 5.99 -10.75
C PRO A 13 8.68 6.41 -11.56
N ASN A 14 7.68 7.01 -10.89
CA ASN A 14 6.52 7.62 -11.52
C ASN A 14 6.26 9.02 -10.90
N PRO A 15 6.78 10.09 -11.52
CA PRO A 15 6.65 11.46 -11.02
C PRO A 15 5.20 11.96 -10.98
N GLU A 16 4.37 11.58 -11.96
CA GLU A 16 2.96 12.01 -12.03
C GLU A 16 2.14 11.41 -10.89
N ALA A 17 2.28 10.09 -10.66
CA ALA A 17 1.64 9.42 -9.53
C ALA A 17 2.11 9.98 -8.18
N CYS A 18 3.39 10.34 -8.07
CA CYS A 18 3.92 10.97 -6.87
C CYS A 18 3.28 12.34 -6.62
N LYS A 19 3.20 13.20 -7.64
CA LYS A 19 2.54 14.51 -7.55
C LYS A 19 1.06 14.37 -7.21
N ALA A 20 0.35 13.43 -7.84
CA ALA A 20 -1.06 13.19 -7.55
C ALA A 20 -1.29 12.73 -6.10
N HIS A 21 -0.45 11.84 -5.58
CA HIS A 21 -0.50 11.45 -4.18
C HIS A 21 -0.18 12.59 -3.22
N GLN A 22 0.76 13.46 -3.58
CA GLN A 22 1.11 14.65 -2.79
C GLN A 22 -0.08 15.60 -2.73
N GLN A 23 -0.66 15.94 -3.89
CA GLN A 23 -1.83 16.81 -3.98
C GLN A 23 -3.02 16.26 -3.17
N ALA A 24 -3.31 14.95 -3.28
CA ALA A 24 -4.39 14.35 -2.50
C ALA A 24 -4.13 14.42 -0.98
N ARG A 25 -2.86 14.28 -0.55
CA ARG A 25 -2.50 14.46 0.86
C ARG A 25 -2.64 15.91 1.32
N ASP A 26 -2.27 16.87 0.49
CA ASP A 26 -2.37 18.28 0.86
C ASP A 26 -3.84 18.74 0.88
N GLN A 27 -4.68 18.24 -0.02
CA GLN A 27 -6.14 18.40 0.04
C GLN A 27 -6.73 17.77 1.31
N ALA A 28 -6.32 16.55 1.67
CA ALA A 28 -6.73 15.92 2.92
C ALA A 28 -6.26 16.71 4.16
N ARG A 29 -5.07 17.32 4.10
CA ARG A 29 -4.56 18.22 5.17
C ARG A 29 -5.37 19.49 5.29
N ALA A 30 -5.79 20.09 4.19
CA ALA A 30 -6.68 21.24 4.21
C ALA A 30 -8.05 20.84 4.75
N ALA A 31 -8.66 19.76 4.25
CA ALA A 31 -9.99 19.30 4.66
C ALA A 31 -10.06 18.79 6.11
N CYS A 32 -8.96 18.25 6.64
CA CYS A 32 -8.86 17.80 8.04
C CYS A 32 -8.03 18.76 8.89
N GLY A 33 -7.86 20.02 8.46
CA GLY A 33 -7.06 21.03 9.15
C GLY A 33 -7.63 21.39 10.53
N ASP A 34 -8.96 21.41 10.63
CA ASP A 34 -9.71 21.74 11.85
C ASP A 34 -9.78 20.58 12.85
N LYS A 35 -9.34 19.38 12.47
CA LYS A 35 -9.35 18.18 13.33
C LYS A 35 -7.96 17.97 13.93
N PHE A 36 -7.90 17.54 15.19
CA PHE A 36 -6.64 17.28 15.89
C PHE A 36 -6.59 15.86 16.49
N GLY A 37 -5.40 15.42 16.85
CA GLY A 37 -5.19 14.12 17.50
C GLY A 37 -5.79 12.92 16.74
N PRO A 38 -6.53 12.03 17.42
CA PRO A 38 -7.06 10.80 16.80
C PRO A 38 -8.11 11.08 15.71
N GLU A 39 -8.91 12.14 15.84
CA GLU A 39 -9.93 12.53 14.85
C GLU A 39 -9.29 12.98 13.53
N ARG A 40 -8.18 13.73 13.62
CA ARG A 40 -7.39 14.09 12.43
C ARG A 40 -6.90 12.86 11.69
N LYS A 41 -6.44 11.85 12.44
CA LYS A 41 -5.91 10.60 11.88
C LYS A 41 -7.01 9.79 11.20
N GLN A 42 -8.22 9.76 11.77
CA GLN A 42 -9.38 9.13 11.15
C GLN A 42 -9.78 9.85 9.85
N CYS A 43 -9.94 11.17 9.89
CA CYS A 43 -10.28 11.99 8.73
C CYS A 43 -9.27 11.82 7.58
N MET A 44 -7.97 11.81 7.90
CA MET A 44 -6.91 11.55 6.93
C MET A 44 -7.00 10.15 6.31
N ASN A 45 -7.29 9.14 7.12
CA ASN A 45 -7.46 7.78 6.62
C ASN A 45 -8.68 7.66 5.71
N GLU A 46 -9.79 8.33 6.03
CA GLU A 46 -10.99 8.37 5.18
C GLU A 46 -10.69 9.06 3.85
N GLN A 47 -10.02 10.22 3.86
CA GLN A 47 -9.59 10.90 2.64
C GLN A 47 -8.68 10.03 1.77
N MET A 48 -7.72 9.32 2.37
CA MET A 48 -6.84 8.41 1.61
C MET A 48 -7.58 7.18 1.06
N GLN A 49 -8.63 6.69 1.70
CA GLN A 49 -9.47 5.61 1.16
C GLN A 49 -10.32 6.05 -0.04
N ASN A 50 -10.64 7.34 -0.12
CA ASN A 50 -11.35 7.96 -1.23
C ASN A 50 -10.41 8.42 -2.37
N PHE A 51 -9.12 8.11 -2.30
CA PHE A 51 -8.18 8.42 -3.37
C PHE A 51 -8.62 7.79 -4.70
N ASP A 52 -8.50 8.57 -5.76
CA ASP A 52 -8.81 8.15 -7.12
C ASP A 52 -7.69 7.23 -7.62
N CYS A 53 -8.00 5.94 -7.75
CA CYS A 53 -7.05 4.95 -8.22
C CYS A 53 -6.59 5.19 -9.66
N ALA A 54 -7.32 5.94 -10.48
CA ALA A 54 -6.86 6.34 -11.82
C ALA A 54 -5.62 7.24 -11.76
N LYS A 55 -5.42 7.95 -10.64
CA LYS A 55 -4.24 8.80 -10.40
C LYS A 55 -3.09 8.06 -9.72
N ALA A 56 -3.28 6.78 -9.40
CA ALA A 56 -2.22 5.94 -8.85
C ALA A 56 -1.23 5.54 -9.95
N GLY A 57 0.03 5.31 -9.57
CA GLY A 57 1.03 4.79 -10.51
C GLY A 57 0.73 3.39 -11.03
N ASN A 58 -0.21 2.68 -10.39
CA ASN A 58 -0.79 1.44 -10.89
C ASN A 58 -2.29 1.39 -10.52
N PRO A 59 -3.19 1.83 -11.43
CA PRO A 59 -4.62 1.88 -11.18
C PRO A 59 -5.24 0.51 -10.87
N ALA A 60 -4.85 -0.53 -11.62
CA ALA A 60 -5.36 -1.88 -11.42
C ALA A 60 -5.03 -2.42 -10.02
N GLN A 61 -3.81 -2.18 -9.54
CA GLN A 61 -3.40 -2.59 -8.19
C GLN A 61 -4.09 -1.76 -7.10
N CYS A 62 -4.35 -0.48 -7.36
CA CYS A 62 -5.08 0.38 -6.43
C CYS A 62 -6.54 -0.07 -6.28
N GLU A 63 -7.25 -0.33 -7.38
CA GLU A 63 -8.62 -0.84 -7.36
C GLU A 63 -8.73 -2.21 -6.69
N ALA A 64 -7.80 -3.11 -7.00
CA ALA A 64 -7.71 -4.41 -6.33
C ALA A 64 -7.52 -4.27 -4.80
N ARG A 65 -6.64 -3.37 -4.35
CA ARG A 65 -6.48 -3.06 -2.92
C ARG A 65 -7.75 -2.49 -2.31
N LYS A 66 -8.46 -1.60 -3.00
CA LYS A 66 -9.67 -0.95 -2.50
C LYS A 66 -10.78 -1.98 -2.28
N LYS A 67 -11.00 -2.90 -3.22
CA LYS A 67 -11.92 -4.04 -3.06
C LYS A 67 -11.59 -4.89 -1.85
N VAL A 68 -10.32 -5.29 -1.72
CA VAL A 68 -9.86 -6.09 -0.60
C VAL A 68 -9.97 -5.36 0.74
N TYR A 69 -9.74 -4.04 0.78
CA TYR A 69 -9.93 -3.24 1.99
C TYR A 69 -11.41 -3.19 2.42
N GLN A 70 -12.34 -3.17 1.46
CA GLN A 70 -13.78 -3.29 1.76
C GLN A 70 -14.13 -4.69 2.25
N GLU A 71 -13.57 -5.76 1.67
CA GLU A 71 -13.78 -7.13 2.17
C GLU A 71 -13.19 -7.35 3.58
N CYS A 72 -12.06 -6.71 3.88
CA CYS A 72 -11.41 -6.76 5.20
C CYS A 72 -11.93 -5.68 6.16
N LYS A 73 -12.96 -4.92 5.77
CA LYS A 73 -13.56 -3.87 6.59
C LYS A 73 -14.22 -4.50 7.81
N GLY A 74 -13.73 -4.14 8.99
CA GLY A 74 -14.12 -4.76 10.26
C GLY A 74 -12.96 -5.41 11.00
N GLN A 75 -11.85 -5.68 10.31
CA GLN A 75 -10.59 -6.03 10.95
C GLN A 75 -9.73 -4.79 11.16
N ALA A 76 -8.93 -4.77 12.22
CA ALA A 76 -7.97 -3.71 12.50
C ALA A 76 -6.60 -4.28 12.86
N GLY A 77 -5.55 -3.47 12.71
CA GLY A 77 -4.21 -3.86 13.14
C GLY A 77 -3.62 -5.05 12.35
N PRO A 78 -2.98 -6.03 13.02
CA PRO A 78 -2.36 -7.17 12.35
C PRO A 78 -3.36 -8.05 11.57
N ALA A 79 -4.58 -8.20 12.08
CA ALA A 79 -5.63 -8.99 11.42
C ALA A 79 -5.99 -8.38 10.06
N PHE A 80 -6.23 -7.06 10.01
CA PHE A 80 -6.47 -6.35 8.74
C PHE A 80 -5.35 -6.57 7.73
N ARG A 81 -4.09 -6.47 8.18
CA ARG A 81 -2.94 -6.70 7.29
C ARG A 81 -2.94 -8.13 6.74
N GLN A 82 -3.23 -9.11 7.58
CA GLN A 82 -3.28 -10.51 7.16
C GLN A 82 -4.45 -10.76 6.19
N CYS A 83 -5.64 -10.27 6.48
CA CYS A 83 -6.79 -10.39 5.59
C CYS A 83 -6.49 -9.77 4.22
N VAL A 84 -5.95 -8.54 4.21
CA VAL A 84 -5.57 -7.88 2.97
C VAL A 84 -4.59 -8.72 2.18
N GLN A 85 -3.60 -9.29 2.85
CA GLN A 85 -2.52 -10.04 2.21
C GLN A 85 -3.00 -11.38 1.64
N GLN A 86 -3.92 -12.07 2.32
CA GLN A 86 -4.53 -13.31 1.84
C GLN A 86 -5.50 -13.09 0.68
N LYS A 87 -6.20 -11.96 0.68
CA LYS A 87 -7.21 -11.61 -0.33
C LYS A 87 -6.66 -10.81 -1.51
N MET A 88 -5.45 -10.26 -1.39
CA MET A 88 -4.84 -9.47 -2.46
C MET A 88 -4.56 -10.37 -3.67
N PRO A 89 -5.10 -10.02 -4.86
CA PRO A 89 -4.78 -10.77 -6.06
C PRO A 89 -3.29 -10.61 -6.39
N PRO A 90 -2.69 -11.63 -7.03
CA PRO A 90 -1.37 -11.49 -7.58
C PRO A 90 -1.34 -10.28 -8.53
N ALA A 91 -0.33 -9.40 -8.37
CA ALA A 91 -0.05 -8.37 -9.35
C ALA A 91 0.45 -8.98 -10.67
N GLU A 92 -0.01 -8.42 -11.78
CA GLU A 92 0.48 -8.69 -13.12
C GLU A 92 1.89 -8.12 -13.26
N CYS A 93 2.90 -8.99 -13.15
CA CYS A 93 4.30 -8.60 -13.14
C CYS A 93 4.83 -8.13 -14.50
N SER A 94 4.10 -8.38 -15.57
CA SER A 94 4.38 -7.96 -16.95
C SER A 94 4.38 -6.44 -17.13
N ALA A 95 3.61 -5.70 -16.33
CA ALA A 95 3.57 -4.23 -16.34
C ALA A 95 4.42 -3.59 -15.22
N ALA A 96 5.16 -4.39 -14.45
CA ALA A 96 6.02 -3.87 -13.39
C ALA A 96 7.29 -3.25 -13.96
N ALA A 97 7.81 -2.21 -13.30
CA ALA A 97 9.11 -1.62 -13.65
C ALA A 97 10.26 -2.62 -13.54
N ASP A 98 10.11 -3.66 -12.71
CA ASP A 98 11.02 -4.81 -12.64
C ASP A 98 10.18 -6.10 -12.58
N PRO A 99 9.93 -6.73 -13.74
CA PRO A 99 9.16 -7.97 -13.82
C PRO A 99 9.78 -9.12 -13.02
N LYS A 100 11.10 -9.30 -13.09
CA LYS A 100 11.81 -10.38 -12.40
C LYS A 100 11.67 -10.25 -10.89
N ARG A 101 11.82 -9.04 -10.35
CA ARG A 101 11.62 -8.78 -8.92
C ARG A 101 10.17 -8.98 -8.52
N CYS A 102 9.22 -8.56 -9.37
CA CYS A 102 7.81 -8.81 -9.13
C CYS A 102 7.51 -10.32 -9.06
N GLU A 103 8.00 -11.12 -10.00
CA GLU A 103 7.82 -12.57 -10.00
C GLU A 103 8.43 -13.23 -8.76
N GLN A 104 9.61 -12.81 -8.33
CA GLN A 104 10.22 -13.30 -7.08
C GLN A 104 9.34 -12.99 -5.86
N VAL A 105 8.78 -11.77 -5.78
CA VAL A 105 7.81 -11.40 -4.74
C VAL A 105 6.58 -12.29 -4.81
N GLN A 106 6.07 -12.60 -5.99
CA GLN A 106 4.89 -13.46 -6.13
C GLN A 106 5.16 -14.89 -5.71
N LYS A 107 6.31 -15.45 -6.09
CA LYS A 107 6.74 -16.78 -5.63
C LYS A 107 6.89 -16.84 -4.11
N ALA A 108 7.53 -15.83 -3.51
CA ALA A 108 7.67 -15.73 -2.07
C ALA A 108 6.29 -15.66 -1.36
N ARG A 109 5.37 -14.85 -1.89
CA ARG A 109 4.00 -14.76 -1.34
C ARG A 109 3.25 -16.09 -1.45
N ALA A 110 3.38 -16.80 -2.56
CA ALA A 110 2.75 -18.10 -2.76
C ALA A 110 3.33 -19.16 -1.82
N ALA A 111 4.65 -19.18 -1.62
CA ALA A 111 5.33 -20.12 -0.72
C ALA A 111 5.03 -19.84 0.76
N CYS A 112 4.78 -18.58 1.11
CA CYS A 112 4.51 -18.18 2.49
C CYS A 112 3.02 -18.06 2.82
N LYS A 113 2.09 -18.20 1.85
CA LYS A 113 0.64 -17.92 2.01
C LYS A 113 -0.02 -18.65 3.18
N ASP A 114 0.49 -19.82 3.52
CA ASP A 114 -0.06 -20.69 4.57
C ASP A 114 0.36 -20.25 5.99
N LYS A 115 1.26 -19.26 6.10
CA LYS A 115 1.71 -18.74 7.39
C LYS A 115 0.88 -17.53 7.84
N PRO A 116 0.53 -17.43 9.13
CA PRO A 116 -0.18 -16.27 9.68
C PRO A 116 0.77 -15.12 10.04
N GLY A 117 0.23 -13.90 10.02
CA GLY A 117 0.82 -12.69 10.64
C GLY A 117 2.34 -12.53 10.54
N SER A 118 3.03 -12.63 11.68
CA SER A 118 4.47 -12.42 11.80
C SER A 118 5.31 -13.52 11.13
N GLU A 119 4.83 -14.76 11.14
CA GLU A 119 5.53 -15.89 10.50
C GLU A 119 5.56 -15.76 8.98
N TYR A 120 4.49 -15.19 8.41
CA TYR A 120 4.45 -14.82 7.01
C TYR A 120 5.54 -13.78 6.68
N MET A 121 5.66 -12.74 7.49
CA MET A 121 6.67 -11.70 7.28
C MET A 121 8.09 -12.23 7.44
N ALA A 122 8.32 -13.11 8.42
CA ALA A 122 9.59 -13.79 8.59
C ALA A 122 9.93 -14.70 7.39
N CYS A 123 8.93 -15.42 6.88
CA CYS A 123 9.08 -16.25 5.68
C CYS A 123 9.39 -15.41 4.45
N LEU A 124 8.66 -14.32 4.21
CA LEU A 124 8.97 -13.40 3.12
C LEU A 124 10.37 -12.80 3.27
N ALA A 125 10.78 -12.40 4.47
CA ALA A 125 12.12 -11.87 4.69
C ALA A 125 13.19 -12.91 4.36
N ALA A 126 12.99 -14.17 4.77
CA ALA A 126 13.90 -15.28 4.45
C ALA A 126 14.02 -15.53 2.93
N GLN A 127 12.95 -15.36 2.17
CA GLN A 127 12.96 -15.50 0.70
C GLN A 127 13.87 -14.48 0.00
N PHE A 128 14.18 -13.35 0.65
CA PHE A 128 15.05 -12.30 0.09
C PHE A 128 16.39 -12.13 0.82
N ASN A 129 16.53 -12.68 2.03
CA ASN A 129 17.77 -12.65 2.82
C ASN A 129 18.73 -13.80 2.48
N GLY A 130 18.36 -14.70 1.57
CA GLY A 130 19.26 -15.71 1.01
C GLY A 130 20.18 -15.10 -0.06
N LYS A 131 21.22 -14.38 0.38
CA LYS A 131 22.41 -14.08 -0.40
C LYS A 131 23.63 -14.23 0.48
#